data_AF-A0A374UN22-F1
#
_entry.id   AF-A0A374UN22-F1
#
_cell.length_a   1.000
_cell.length_b   1.000
_cell.length_c   1.000
_cell.angle_alpha   90.00
_cell.angle_beta   90.00
_cell.angle_gamma   90.00
#
_symmetry.space_group_name_H-M   'P 1'
#
loop_
_entity.id
_entity.type
_entity.pdbx_description
1 polymer ?
#
loop_
_entity_poly.entity_id
_entity_poly.type
_entity_poly.pdbx_seq_one_letter_code
_entity_poly.pdbx_strand_id
1 'polypeptide(L)'
;MYEILNEIRRMINKNLIMYLPHVKAENLEENGAIYYMNGRNGTEFDWYVNGKISDFFVFYNDDNNLGAVKLTLYNNGNVLIYIYDEMGNKLIKEIQTNVEIPEYDIFKFAVLLKTVTDDNKIWDANIDSIEVGVQLTPDRISEFKNNKQYYETIINRRKMLGMMSDVSKKVIDDGWKIGYMIREDALNDKDSGWCFMAGNEDDEYVENYKNLKLLSIAEICQLDSDILKYIDSPVGTAFIRVSSNEFEIDNSNKKIYVEKR
;
A
#
# COMPACT_ATOMS: atom_id res chain seq x y z
N MET A 1 -16.90 -18.02 7.55
CA MET A 1 -15.78 -18.43 6.67
C MET A 1 -16.30 -18.86 5.30
N TYR A 2 -17.06 -19.96 5.18
CA TYR A 2 -17.72 -20.34 3.91
C TYR A 2 -18.65 -19.27 3.33
N GLU A 3 -19.33 -18.53 4.20
CA GLU A 3 -20.20 -17.41 3.81
C GLU A 3 -19.44 -16.31 3.06
N ILE A 4 -18.26 -15.91 3.54
CA ILE A 4 -17.44 -14.86 2.91
C ILE A 4 -16.98 -15.31 1.53
N LEU A 5 -16.48 -16.55 1.42
CA LEU A 5 -16.04 -17.09 0.13
C LEU A 5 -17.20 -17.22 -0.87
N ASN A 6 -18.39 -17.64 -0.41
CA ASN A 6 -19.58 -17.69 -1.25
C ASN A 6 -20.02 -16.31 -1.71
N GLU A 7 -19.88 -15.30 -0.85
CA GLU A 7 -20.21 -13.93 -1.18
C GLU A 7 -19.23 -13.35 -2.22
N ILE A 8 -17.93 -13.64 -2.08
CA ILE A 8 -16.90 -13.32 -3.10
C ILE A 8 -17.25 -13.98 -4.44
N ARG A 9 -17.53 -15.29 -4.45
CA ARG A 9 -17.94 -16.03 -5.67
C ARG A 9 -19.17 -15.40 -6.31
N ARG A 10 -20.19 -15.08 -5.51
CA ARG A 10 -21.43 -14.45 -5.98
C ARG A 10 -21.16 -13.10 -6.63
N MET A 11 -20.35 -12.25 -6.00
CA MET A 11 -19.99 -10.93 -6.51
C MET A 11 -19.18 -11.04 -7.81
N ILE A 12 -18.17 -11.89 -7.88
CA ILE A 12 -17.36 -12.11 -9.09
C ILE A 12 -18.25 -12.59 -10.23
N ASN A 13 -18.99 -13.68 -10.03
CA ASN A 13 -19.82 -14.28 -11.08
C ASN A 13 -20.92 -13.32 -11.57
N LYS A 14 -21.56 -12.59 -10.65
CA LYS A 14 -22.56 -11.58 -11.01
C LYS A 14 -21.98 -10.52 -11.94
N ASN A 15 -20.80 -9.98 -11.62
CA ASN A 15 -20.20 -8.90 -12.40
C ASN A 15 -19.58 -9.39 -13.71
N LEU A 16 -19.00 -10.59 -13.71
CA LEU A 16 -18.54 -11.25 -14.93
C LEU A 16 -19.68 -11.39 -15.95
N ILE A 17 -20.82 -11.97 -15.55
CA ILE A 17 -21.99 -12.15 -16.43
C ILE A 17 -22.57 -10.80 -16.89
N MET A 18 -22.62 -9.82 -15.98
CA MET A 18 -23.23 -8.52 -16.27
C MET A 18 -22.41 -7.67 -17.25
N TYR A 19 -21.09 -7.68 -17.12
CA TYR A 19 -20.21 -6.76 -17.84
C TYR A 19 -19.39 -7.43 -18.95
N LEU A 20 -19.24 -8.75 -18.93
CA LEU A 20 -18.54 -9.53 -19.96
C LEU A 20 -19.43 -10.67 -20.51
N PRO A 21 -20.65 -10.38 -21.01
CA PRO A 21 -21.58 -11.42 -21.45
C PRO A 21 -21.10 -12.22 -22.67
N HIS A 22 -20.11 -11.70 -23.41
CA HIS A 22 -19.47 -12.38 -24.53
C HIS A 22 -18.37 -13.37 -24.11
N VAL A 23 -17.85 -13.25 -22.89
CA VAL A 23 -16.77 -14.10 -22.38
C VAL A 23 -17.39 -15.37 -21.80
N LYS A 24 -17.08 -16.51 -22.40
CA LYS A 24 -17.54 -17.82 -21.94
C LYS A 24 -16.55 -18.44 -20.96
N ALA A 25 -17.00 -19.47 -20.24
CA ALA A 25 -16.14 -20.20 -19.29
C ALA A 25 -14.85 -20.72 -19.95
N GLU A 26 -14.93 -21.28 -21.17
CA GLU A 26 -13.76 -21.76 -21.93
C GLU A 26 -12.73 -20.67 -22.29
N ASN A 27 -13.13 -19.39 -22.24
CA ASN A 27 -12.24 -18.25 -22.44
C ASN A 27 -11.52 -17.82 -21.16
N LEU A 28 -11.81 -18.45 -20.03
CA LEU A 28 -11.28 -18.13 -18.71
C LEU A 28 -10.50 -19.30 -18.16
N GLU A 29 -9.45 -18.99 -17.40
CA GLU A 29 -8.56 -19.99 -16.81
C GLU A 29 -9.35 -20.97 -15.94
N GLU A 30 -9.10 -22.27 -16.11
CA GLU A 30 -9.81 -23.36 -15.43
C GLU A 30 -11.35 -23.20 -15.45
N ASN A 31 -11.91 -22.72 -16.57
CA ASN A 31 -13.34 -22.45 -16.75
C ASN A 31 -13.92 -21.35 -15.84
N GLY A 32 -13.11 -20.35 -15.50
CA GLY A 32 -13.51 -19.23 -14.64
C GLY A 32 -13.20 -19.46 -13.17
N ALA A 33 -12.16 -20.24 -12.88
CA ALA A 33 -11.68 -20.42 -11.51
C ALA A 33 -11.29 -19.08 -10.88
N ILE A 34 -11.47 -19.00 -9.57
CA ILE A 34 -11.08 -17.83 -8.78
C ILE A 34 -9.74 -18.13 -8.12
N TYR A 35 -8.74 -17.33 -8.42
CA TYR A 35 -7.41 -17.43 -7.83
C TYR A 35 -7.28 -16.49 -6.65
N TYR A 36 -6.70 -16.98 -5.56
CA TYR A 36 -6.31 -16.17 -4.41
C TYR A 36 -4.85 -15.74 -4.56
N MET A 37 -4.66 -14.45 -4.83
CA MET A 37 -3.37 -13.87 -5.24
C MET A 37 -2.62 -13.31 -4.03
N ASN A 38 -2.19 -14.20 -3.13
CA ASN A 38 -1.46 -13.84 -1.91
C ASN A 38 0.01 -13.47 -2.13
N GLY A 39 0.58 -13.81 -3.30
CA GLY A 39 1.99 -13.52 -3.61
C GLY A 39 2.96 -14.01 -2.54
N ARG A 40 4.26 -13.74 -2.68
CA ARG A 40 5.26 -14.24 -1.70
C ARG A 40 5.38 -13.40 -0.42
N ASN A 41 4.77 -12.23 -0.38
CA ASN A 41 4.68 -11.38 0.82
C ASN A 41 3.55 -11.83 1.76
N GLY A 42 2.57 -12.60 1.26
CA GLY A 42 1.58 -13.31 2.04
C GLY A 42 0.42 -12.48 2.57
N THR A 43 -0.56 -13.21 3.09
CA THR A 43 -1.84 -12.71 3.60
C THR A 43 -1.66 -11.71 4.75
N GLU A 44 -0.67 -11.92 5.62
CA GLU A 44 -0.40 -11.01 6.74
C GLU A 44 0.07 -9.64 6.29
N PHE A 45 0.91 -9.58 5.26
CA PHE A 45 1.37 -8.30 4.72
C PHE A 45 0.19 -7.49 4.18
N ASP A 46 -0.67 -8.13 3.39
CA ASP A 46 -1.88 -7.49 2.89
C ASP A 46 -2.80 -7.03 4.02
N TRP A 47 -2.96 -7.86 5.04
CA TRP A 47 -3.80 -7.54 6.19
C TRP A 47 -3.26 -6.34 6.98
N TYR A 48 -2.00 -6.42 7.42
CA TYR A 48 -1.41 -5.44 8.33
C TYR A 48 -0.95 -4.16 7.66
N VAL A 49 -0.40 -4.27 6.44
CA VAL A 49 0.19 -3.14 5.72
C VAL A 49 -0.81 -2.53 4.74
N ASN A 50 -1.60 -3.36 4.04
CA ASN A 50 -2.53 -2.91 3.01
C ASN A 50 -3.98 -2.76 3.49
N GLY A 51 -4.32 -3.24 4.70
CA GLY A 51 -5.67 -3.12 5.26
C GLY A 51 -6.72 -3.96 4.52
N LYS A 52 -6.30 -5.03 3.85
CA LYS A 52 -7.15 -5.86 3.01
C LYS A 52 -6.76 -7.33 3.06
N ILE A 53 -7.64 -8.20 2.59
CA ILE A 53 -7.26 -9.56 2.20
C ILE A 53 -6.59 -9.49 0.82
N SER A 54 -5.70 -10.45 0.53
CA SER A 54 -5.09 -10.56 -0.79
C SER A 54 -6.15 -10.69 -1.89
N ASP A 55 -5.80 -10.25 -3.10
CA ASP A 55 -6.78 -10.05 -4.15
C ASP A 55 -7.30 -11.39 -4.72
N PHE A 56 -8.56 -11.41 -5.13
CA PHE A 56 -9.17 -12.53 -5.84
C PHE A 56 -9.28 -12.21 -7.33
N PHE A 57 -8.80 -13.11 -8.19
CA PHE A 57 -8.77 -12.91 -9.62
C PHE A 57 -9.50 -14.00 -10.40
N VAL A 58 -10.08 -13.63 -11.52
CA VAL A 58 -10.44 -14.54 -12.61
C VAL A 58 -9.64 -14.10 -13.83
N PHE A 59 -8.93 -15.03 -14.46
CA PHE A 59 -8.04 -14.72 -15.58
C PHE A 59 -8.62 -15.16 -16.92
N TYR A 60 -8.22 -14.48 -17.99
CA TYR A 60 -8.41 -14.96 -19.35
C TYR A 60 -7.48 -16.15 -19.61
N ASN A 61 -8.01 -17.16 -20.31
CA ASN A 61 -7.24 -18.31 -20.78
C ASN A 61 -6.58 -17.99 -22.12
N ASP A 62 -5.54 -17.16 -22.07
CA ASP A 62 -4.68 -16.82 -23.21
C ASP A 62 -3.21 -16.74 -22.77
N ASP A 63 -2.30 -16.50 -23.73
CA ASP A 63 -0.86 -16.47 -23.45
C ASP A 63 -0.44 -15.34 -22.49
N ASN A 64 -1.23 -14.27 -22.37
CA ASN A 64 -0.91 -13.13 -21.50
C ASN A 64 -1.42 -13.35 -20.07
N ASN A 65 -2.45 -14.19 -19.89
CA ASN A 65 -3.04 -14.56 -18.61
C ASN A 65 -3.39 -13.34 -17.74
N LEU A 66 -4.02 -12.34 -18.37
CA LEU A 66 -4.44 -11.12 -17.69
C LEU A 66 -5.80 -11.30 -17.01
N GLY A 67 -6.04 -10.53 -15.94
CA GLY A 67 -7.27 -10.63 -15.15
C GLY A 67 -8.48 -10.09 -15.89
N ALA A 68 -9.56 -10.88 -15.99
CA ALA A 68 -10.89 -10.43 -16.41
C ALA A 68 -11.63 -9.72 -15.26
N VAL A 69 -11.49 -10.24 -14.04
CA VAL A 69 -12.08 -9.69 -12.82
C VAL A 69 -11.03 -9.66 -11.72
N LYS A 70 -10.92 -8.52 -11.03
CA LYS A 70 -10.17 -8.39 -9.78
C LYS A 70 -11.12 -7.96 -8.69
N LEU A 71 -11.17 -8.70 -7.58
CA LEU A 71 -11.91 -8.34 -6.39
C LEU A 71 -10.97 -8.16 -5.20
N THR A 72 -11.11 -7.04 -4.50
CA THR A 72 -10.41 -6.74 -3.25
C THR A 72 -11.42 -6.62 -2.12
N LEU A 73 -11.24 -7.38 -1.03
CA LEU A 73 -12.02 -7.27 0.20
C LEU A 73 -11.17 -6.59 1.28
N TYR A 74 -11.59 -5.42 1.74
CA TYR A 74 -10.95 -4.68 2.82
C TYR A 74 -11.38 -5.20 4.19
N ASN A 75 -10.54 -4.97 5.21
CA ASN A 75 -10.80 -5.42 6.58
C ASN A 75 -12.12 -4.89 7.17
N ASN A 76 -12.55 -3.70 6.73
CA ASN A 76 -13.80 -3.06 7.14
C ASN A 76 -15.04 -3.51 6.34
N GLY A 77 -14.92 -4.54 5.51
CA GLY A 77 -16.00 -5.08 4.69
C GLY A 77 -16.21 -4.36 3.35
N ASN A 78 -15.49 -3.27 3.06
CA ASN A 78 -15.56 -2.65 1.74
C ASN A 78 -15.03 -3.60 0.67
N VAL A 79 -15.65 -3.56 -0.49
CA VAL A 79 -15.27 -4.38 -1.65
C VAL A 79 -15.07 -3.48 -2.85
N LEU A 80 -13.94 -3.68 -3.53
CA LEU A 80 -13.60 -3.03 -4.78
C LEU A 80 -13.46 -4.08 -5.87
N ILE A 81 -14.18 -3.90 -6.97
CA ILE A 81 -14.17 -4.83 -8.10
C ILE A 81 -13.80 -4.06 -9.37
N TYR A 82 -12.81 -4.58 -10.08
CA TYR A 82 -12.43 -4.11 -11.41
C TYR A 82 -12.77 -5.17 -12.45
N ILE A 83 -13.35 -4.74 -13.56
CA ILE A 83 -13.68 -5.58 -14.70
C ILE A 83 -12.87 -5.12 -15.91
N TYR A 84 -12.16 -6.05 -16.52
CA TYR A 84 -11.33 -5.81 -17.68
C TYR A 84 -11.82 -6.61 -18.89
N ASP A 85 -12.03 -5.94 -20.00
CA ASP A 85 -12.32 -6.53 -21.30
C ASP A 85 -11.06 -6.54 -22.18
N GLU A 86 -11.19 -6.92 -23.45
CA GLU A 86 -10.10 -6.95 -24.42
C GLU A 86 -8.91 -7.77 -23.90
N MET A 87 -9.22 -8.97 -23.37
CA MET A 87 -8.26 -9.89 -22.78
C MET A 87 -7.42 -9.25 -21.66
N GLY A 88 -8.08 -8.45 -20.81
CA GLY A 88 -7.47 -7.84 -19.63
C GLY A 88 -6.78 -6.50 -19.90
N ASN A 89 -6.68 -6.06 -21.15
CA ASN A 89 -5.96 -4.83 -21.52
C ASN A 89 -6.75 -3.55 -21.27
N LYS A 90 -8.06 -3.65 -21.02
CA LYS A 90 -8.93 -2.48 -20.89
C LYS A 90 -9.84 -2.58 -19.68
N LEU A 91 -9.63 -1.69 -18.71
CA LEU A 91 -10.56 -1.49 -17.62
C LEU A 91 -11.88 -0.91 -18.18
N ILE A 92 -12.98 -1.65 -18.02
CA ILE A 92 -14.31 -1.22 -18.47
C ILE A 92 -15.23 -0.83 -17.31
N LYS A 93 -14.95 -1.30 -16.09
CA LYS A 93 -15.77 -0.98 -14.92
C LYS A 93 -14.99 -1.04 -13.61
N GLU A 94 -15.21 -0.04 -12.76
CA GLU A 94 -14.89 -0.04 -11.33
C GLU A 94 -16.19 -0.05 -10.53
N ILE A 95 -16.25 -0.88 -9.49
CA ILE A 95 -17.42 -1.06 -8.63
C ILE A 95 -16.97 -1.01 -7.18
N GLN A 96 -17.58 -0.11 -6.40
CA GLN A 96 -17.40 -0.04 -4.96
C GLN A 96 -18.69 -0.51 -4.28
N THR A 97 -18.56 -1.48 -3.39
CA THR A 97 -19.66 -2.05 -2.61
C THR A 97 -19.16 -2.50 -1.25
N ASN A 98 -19.98 -3.20 -0.47
CA ASN A 98 -19.63 -3.65 0.87
C ASN A 98 -20.31 -4.99 1.16
N VAL A 99 -19.69 -5.80 2.01
CA VAL A 99 -20.29 -7.00 2.59
C VAL A 99 -20.74 -6.71 4.01
N GLU A 100 -21.96 -7.09 4.35
CA GLU A 100 -22.51 -6.96 5.71
C GLU A 100 -21.97 -8.07 6.64
N ILE A 101 -20.65 -8.12 6.78
CA ILE A 101 -19.93 -9.16 7.52
C ILE A 101 -19.10 -8.47 8.60
N PRO A 102 -19.16 -8.92 9.87
CA PRO A 102 -18.37 -8.33 10.94
C PRO A 102 -16.87 -8.37 10.64
N GLU A 103 -16.15 -7.29 10.95
CA GLU A 103 -14.69 -7.21 10.78
C GLU A 103 -13.97 -8.41 11.43
N TYR A 104 -14.45 -8.89 12.56
CA TYR A 104 -13.86 -10.05 13.24
C TYR A 104 -13.99 -11.36 12.44
N ASP A 105 -15.05 -11.53 11.66
CA ASP A 105 -15.21 -12.71 10.80
C ASP A 105 -14.38 -12.60 9.53
N ILE A 106 -14.18 -11.38 9.01
CA ILE A 106 -13.21 -11.09 7.94
C ILE A 106 -11.79 -11.36 8.44
N PHE A 107 -11.46 -10.94 9.67
CA PHE A 107 -10.19 -11.24 10.32
C PHE A 107 -9.96 -12.75 10.42
N LYS A 108 -10.92 -13.53 10.93
CA LYS A 108 -10.79 -15.00 10.98
C LYS A 108 -10.61 -15.60 9.59
N PHE A 109 -11.24 -15.03 8.56
CA PHE A 109 -11.06 -15.49 7.20
C PHE A 109 -9.65 -15.23 6.67
N ALA A 110 -9.02 -14.10 7.02
CA ALA A 110 -7.60 -13.88 6.74
C ALA A 110 -6.69 -14.89 7.48
N VAL A 111 -6.99 -15.20 8.76
CA VAL A 111 -6.27 -16.24 9.52
C VAL A 111 -6.40 -17.60 8.84
N LEU A 112 -7.60 -17.96 8.38
CA LEU A 112 -7.84 -19.19 7.64
C LEU A 112 -6.99 -19.23 6.38
N LEU A 113 -7.06 -18.19 5.54
CA LEU A 113 -6.32 -18.12 4.28
C LEU A 113 -4.82 -18.28 4.51
N LYS A 114 -4.20 -17.55 5.44
CA LYS A 114 -2.79 -17.76 5.82
C LYS A 114 -2.52 -19.21 6.22
N THR A 115 -3.37 -19.79 7.07
CA THR A 115 -3.19 -21.14 7.61
C THR A 115 -3.21 -22.20 6.51
N VAL A 116 -4.10 -22.07 5.54
CA VAL A 116 -4.28 -23.08 4.48
C VAL A 116 -3.41 -22.80 3.25
N THR A 117 -2.90 -21.57 3.08
CA THR A 117 -2.05 -21.18 1.95
C THR A 117 -0.61 -20.88 2.38
N ASP A 118 -0.34 -19.69 2.91
CA ASP A 118 0.99 -19.19 3.26
C ASP A 118 1.82 -20.20 4.09
N ASP A 119 1.23 -20.79 5.14
CA ASP A 119 1.90 -21.76 6.02
C ASP A 119 2.29 -23.05 5.28
N ASN A 120 1.56 -23.38 4.22
CA ASN A 120 1.81 -24.52 3.33
C ASN A 120 2.57 -24.13 2.06
N LYS A 121 3.02 -22.87 1.95
CA LYS A 121 3.72 -22.31 0.78
C LYS A 121 2.93 -22.43 -0.54
N ILE A 122 1.61 -22.32 -0.44
CA ILE A 122 0.70 -22.27 -1.60
C ILE A 122 0.50 -20.80 -1.95
N TRP A 123 0.84 -20.43 -3.19
CA TRP A 123 0.81 -19.06 -3.68
C TRP A 123 -0.01 -18.99 -4.95
N ASP A 124 -0.81 -17.93 -5.09
CA ASP A 124 -1.49 -17.57 -6.34
C ASP A 124 -2.28 -18.75 -6.94
N ALA A 125 -3.05 -19.42 -6.08
CA ALA A 125 -3.69 -20.70 -6.39
C ALA A 125 -5.20 -20.57 -6.57
N ASN A 126 -5.78 -21.49 -7.34
CA ASN A 126 -7.23 -21.65 -7.44
C ASN A 126 -7.81 -21.91 -6.03
N ILE A 127 -8.73 -21.05 -5.57
CA ILE A 127 -9.33 -21.11 -4.24
C ILE A 127 -10.11 -22.41 -3.99
N ASP A 128 -10.60 -23.07 -5.04
CA ASP A 128 -11.31 -24.34 -4.94
C ASP A 128 -10.37 -25.53 -4.73
N SER A 129 -9.08 -25.36 -5.03
CA SER A 129 -8.05 -26.37 -4.73
C SER A 129 -7.57 -26.31 -3.28
N ILE A 130 -7.98 -25.28 -2.53
CA ILE A 130 -7.53 -25.01 -1.16
C ILE A 130 -8.55 -25.57 -0.15
N GLU A 131 -8.09 -26.36 0.81
CA GLU A 131 -8.94 -26.94 1.85
C GLU A 131 -9.34 -25.90 2.91
N VAL A 132 -10.42 -25.17 2.67
CA VAL A 132 -10.94 -24.12 3.56
C VAL A 132 -11.77 -24.66 4.75
N GLY A 133 -11.84 -25.98 4.93
CA GLY A 133 -12.58 -26.67 6.00
C GLY A 133 -11.84 -26.78 7.33
N VAL A 134 -10.62 -26.25 7.42
CA VAL A 134 -9.77 -26.34 8.62
C VAL A 134 -10.36 -25.54 9.78
N GLN A 135 -10.44 -26.17 10.95
CA GLN A 135 -10.83 -25.47 12.18
C GLN A 135 -9.67 -24.61 12.69
N LEU A 136 -9.93 -23.31 12.88
CA LEU A 136 -8.97 -22.40 13.49
C LEU A 136 -8.86 -22.65 14.99
N THR A 137 -7.64 -22.82 15.48
CA THR A 137 -7.36 -22.87 16.92
C THR A 137 -7.20 -21.45 17.49
N PRO A 138 -7.48 -21.23 18.79
CA PRO A 138 -7.22 -19.95 19.46
C PRO A 138 -5.76 -19.51 19.35
N ASP A 139 -4.82 -20.46 19.30
CA ASP A 139 -3.38 -20.19 19.16
C ASP A 139 -3.08 -19.55 17.80
N ARG A 140 -3.65 -20.06 16.70
CA ARG A 140 -3.47 -19.50 15.35
C ARG A 140 -4.02 -18.08 15.23
N ILE A 141 -5.19 -17.85 15.82
CA ILE A 141 -5.83 -16.53 15.89
C ILE A 141 -4.94 -15.54 16.67
N SER A 142 -4.38 -16.00 17.79
CA SER A 142 -3.51 -15.17 18.63
C SER A 142 -2.15 -14.91 17.99
N GLU A 143 -1.57 -15.92 17.35
CA GLU A 143 -0.32 -15.82 16.58
C GLU A 143 -0.46 -14.75 15.50
N PHE A 144 -1.48 -14.88 14.63
CA PHE A 144 -1.74 -13.91 13.58
C PHE A 144 -1.83 -12.51 14.17
N LYS A 145 -2.69 -12.30 15.19
CA LYS A 145 -2.87 -11.01 15.87
C LYS A 145 -1.55 -10.41 16.37
N ASN A 146 -0.69 -11.22 16.99
CA ASN A 146 0.58 -10.78 17.56
C ASN A 146 1.64 -10.46 16.50
N ASN A 147 1.56 -11.08 15.32
CA ASN A 147 2.50 -10.84 14.22
C ASN A 147 2.46 -9.39 13.69
N LYS A 148 1.42 -8.61 14.02
CA LYS A 148 1.36 -7.16 13.74
C LYS A 148 2.65 -6.43 14.13
N GLN A 149 3.29 -6.82 15.23
CA GLN A 149 4.54 -6.20 15.71
C GLN A 149 5.66 -6.23 14.66
N TYR A 150 5.71 -7.27 13.82
CA TYR A 150 6.72 -7.42 12.77
C TYR A 150 6.52 -6.43 11.61
N TYR A 151 5.32 -5.84 11.49
CA TYR A 151 4.96 -4.90 10.44
C TYR A 151 4.93 -3.45 10.92
N GLU A 152 5.18 -3.17 12.21
CA GLU A 152 5.06 -1.81 12.77
C GLU A 152 5.94 -0.79 12.02
N THR A 153 7.19 -1.15 11.71
CA THR A 153 8.10 -0.26 10.97
C THR A 153 7.53 0.12 9.61
N ILE A 154 7.02 -0.85 8.83
CA ILE A 154 6.49 -0.56 7.49
C ILE A 154 5.13 0.13 7.56
N ILE A 155 4.28 -0.19 8.54
CA ILE A 155 3.03 0.51 8.81
C ILE A 155 3.31 1.99 9.10
N ASN A 156 4.27 2.26 9.98
CA ASN A 156 4.66 3.62 10.34
C ASN A 156 5.26 4.37 9.15
N ARG A 157 6.14 3.73 8.36
CA ARG A 157 6.67 4.32 7.13
C ARG A 157 5.58 4.65 6.11
N ARG A 158 4.63 3.72 5.89
CA ARG A 158 3.49 3.97 4.99
C ARG A 158 2.64 5.13 5.48
N LYS A 159 2.39 5.21 6.79
CA LYS A 159 1.68 6.35 7.39
C LYS A 159 2.45 7.64 7.11
N MET A 160 3.76 7.68 7.38
CA MET A 160 4.62 8.84 7.14
C MET A 160 4.55 9.33 5.69
N LEU A 161 4.57 8.42 4.71
CA LEU A 161 4.46 8.77 3.29
C LEU A 161 3.18 9.58 2.96
N GLY A 162 2.09 9.35 3.69
CA GLY A 162 0.82 10.07 3.51
C GLY A 162 0.69 11.36 4.33
N MET A 163 1.68 11.70 5.15
CA MET A 163 1.66 12.92 5.97
C MET A 163 2.20 14.12 5.19
N MET A 164 1.74 15.31 5.54
CA MET A 164 2.16 16.58 4.96
C MET A 164 3.45 17.08 5.60
N SER A 165 4.19 17.89 4.86
CA SER A 165 5.45 18.51 5.27
C SER A 165 5.55 19.92 4.70
N ASP A 166 6.33 20.76 5.36
CA ASP A 166 6.70 22.07 4.84
C ASP A 166 7.89 21.94 3.90
N VAL A 167 7.81 22.63 2.76
CA VAL A 167 8.83 22.53 1.71
C VAL A 167 9.13 23.90 1.13
N SER A 168 10.42 24.25 1.07
CA SER A 168 10.90 25.44 0.40
C SER A 168 10.52 25.47 -1.07
N LYS A 169 10.04 26.61 -1.56
CA LYS A 169 9.82 26.84 -2.99
C LYS A 169 11.11 26.80 -3.81
N LYS A 170 12.30 26.97 -3.21
CA LYS A 170 13.56 26.70 -3.93
C LYS A 170 13.67 25.23 -4.34
N VAL A 171 13.16 24.32 -3.50
CA VAL A 171 13.12 22.89 -3.83
C VAL A 171 12.10 22.63 -4.93
N ILE A 172 10.96 23.33 -4.98
CA ILE A 172 9.88 23.02 -5.92
C ILE A 172 10.03 23.77 -7.25
N ASP A 173 10.20 25.08 -7.19
CA ASP A 173 10.12 25.99 -8.32
C ASP A 173 11.51 26.22 -8.96
N ASP A 174 12.57 26.30 -8.16
CA ASP A 174 13.93 26.62 -8.65
C ASP A 174 14.79 25.39 -9.01
N GLY A 175 14.29 24.19 -8.73
CA GLY A 175 14.93 22.92 -9.11
C GLY A 175 16.00 22.41 -8.15
N TRP A 176 16.13 22.94 -6.94
CA TRP A 176 17.16 22.50 -5.99
C TRP A 176 16.83 21.16 -5.34
N LYS A 177 17.84 20.29 -5.16
CA LYS A 177 17.74 19.14 -4.26
C LYS A 177 17.58 19.60 -2.81
N ILE A 178 17.07 18.71 -1.98
CA ILE A 178 16.93 18.99 -0.55
C ILE A 178 18.32 18.92 0.09
N GLY A 179 18.80 20.04 0.59
CA GLY A 179 20.10 20.16 1.26
C GLY A 179 19.98 20.11 2.78
N TYR A 180 18.83 20.48 3.33
CA TYR A 180 18.58 20.48 4.77
C TYR A 180 17.17 19.96 5.05
N MET A 181 17.04 19.14 6.09
CA MET A 181 15.74 18.70 6.58
C MET A 181 15.74 18.59 8.09
N ILE A 182 14.66 19.04 8.71
CA ILE A 182 14.47 18.98 10.17
C ILE A 182 13.10 18.42 10.48
N ARG A 183 13.01 17.62 11.54
CA ARG A 183 11.76 17.10 12.07
C ARG A 183 11.45 17.72 13.42
N GLU A 184 10.37 18.49 13.48
CA GLU A 184 9.85 19.11 14.70
C GLU A 184 8.57 18.41 15.17
N ASP A 185 8.00 18.89 16.27
CA ASP A 185 6.71 18.41 16.76
C ASP A 185 5.62 18.72 15.73
N ALA A 186 4.82 17.71 15.40
CA ALA A 186 3.71 17.86 14.47
C ALA A 186 2.65 18.84 15.01
N LEU A 187 2.20 19.76 14.15
CA LEU A 187 1.16 20.74 14.49
C LEU A 187 -0.24 20.11 14.60
N ASN A 188 -0.47 19.00 13.90
CA ASN A 188 -1.74 18.27 13.88
C ASN A 188 -1.53 16.82 13.41
N ASP A 189 -2.61 16.06 13.28
CA ASP A 189 -2.61 14.64 12.91
C ASP A 189 -2.15 14.35 11.46
N LYS A 190 -2.19 15.35 10.58
CA LYS A 190 -1.75 15.26 9.19
C LYS A 190 -0.34 15.79 8.96
N ASP A 191 0.21 16.52 9.91
CA ASP A 191 1.55 17.09 9.83
C ASP A 191 2.59 16.06 10.28
N SER A 192 3.58 15.80 9.42
CA SER A 192 4.68 14.87 9.69
C SER A 192 5.69 15.42 10.70
N GLY A 193 5.70 16.74 10.88
CA GLY A 193 6.75 17.51 11.55
C GLY A 193 7.97 17.77 10.67
N TRP A 194 8.04 17.24 9.45
CA TRP A 194 9.16 17.46 8.55
C TRP A 194 9.08 18.82 7.85
N CYS A 195 10.22 19.49 7.81
CA CYS A 195 10.47 20.68 7.00
C CYS A 195 11.69 20.42 6.10
N PHE A 196 11.54 20.68 4.80
CA PHE A 196 12.54 20.39 3.77
C PHE A 196 12.98 21.67 3.04
N MET A 197 14.29 21.89 2.97
CA MET A 197 14.91 23.11 2.46
C MET A 197 16.04 22.77 1.48
N ALA A 198 16.37 23.70 0.58
CA ALA A 198 17.52 23.55 -0.33
C ALA A 198 18.86 23.69 0.40
N GLY A 199 18.88 24.34 1.56
CA GLY A 199 20.08 24.61 2.36
C GLY A 199 20.86 25.86 1.92
N ASN A 200 20.29 26.65 1.01
CA ASN A 200 20.84 27.92 0.53
C ASN A 200 19.84 29.09 0.65
N GLU A 201 18.78 28.90 1.43
CA GLU A 201 17.89 29.95 1.90
C GLU A 201 18.64 30.90 2.85
N ASP A 202 18.32 32.19 2.76
CA ASP A 202 18.77 33.19 3.75
C ASP A 202 17.67 33.39 4.81
N ASP A 203 18.02 34.10 5.89
CA ASP A 203 17.12 34.31 7.03
C ASP A 203 15.80 35.00 6.60
N GLU A 204 15.89 36.02 5.72
CA GLU A 204 14.71 36.72 5.19
C GLU A 204 13.79 35.77 4.41
N TYR A 205 14.36 34.84 3.65
CA TYR A 205 13.59 33.84 2.90
C TYR A 205 12.88 32.86 3.83
N VAL A 206 13.57 32.34 4.85
CA VAL A 206 13.03 31.35 5.79
C VAL A 206 11.92 31.94 6.65
N GLU A 207 12.05 33.21 7.07
CA GLU A 207 11.04 33.90 7.90
C GLU A 207 9.72 34.17 7.16
N ASN A 208 9.70 34.10 5.83
CA ASN A 208 8.50 34.36 5.05
C ASN A 208 7.77 33.06 4.67
N TYR A 209 6.69 32.73 5.38
CA TYR A 209 5.86 31.55 5.13
C TYR A 209 5.34 31.42 3.68
N LYS A 210 5.25 32.53 2.91
CA LYS A 210 4.86 32.47 1.49
C LYS A 210 5.89 31.77 0.61
N ASN A 211 7.09 31.53 1.13
CA ASN A 211 8.15 30.77 0.48
C ASN A 211 8.06 29.27 0.74
N LEU A 212 7.09 28.84 1.56
CA LEU A 212 6.82 27.43 1.84
C LEU A 212 5.62 26.92 1.05
N LYS A 213 5.60 25.61 0.84
CA LYS A 213 4.48 24.86 0.27
C LYS A 213 4.31 23.57 1.06
N LEU A 214 3.06 23.17 1.24
CA LEU A 214 2.72 21.87 1.80
C LEU A 214 2.75 20.79 0.71
N LEU A 215 3.52 19.74 0.94
CA LEU A 215 3.52 18.53 0.11
C LEU A 215 3.55 17.30 1.01
N SER A 216 3.02 16.19 0.50
CA SER A 216 3.15 14.91 1.19
C SER A 216 4.60 14.42 1.17
N ILE A 217 5.00 13.64 2.17
CA ILE A 217 6.31 12.98 2.18
C ILE A 217 6.49 12.10 0.92
N ALA A 218 5.43 11.47 0.41
CA ALA A 218 5.48 10.71 -0.83
C ALA A 218 5.86 11.58 -2.04
N GLU A 219 5.26 12.77 -2.19
CA GLU A 219 5.62 13.72 -3.26
C GLU A 219 7.08 14.18 -3.11
N ILE A 220 7.55 14.39 -1.88
CA ILE A 220 8.95 14.77 -1.64
C ILE A 220 9.92 13.65 -2.02
N CYS A 221 9.63 12.41 -1.65
CA CYS A 221 10.42 11.25 -2.06
C CYS A 221 10.44 11.05 -3.59
N GLN A 222 9.42 11.50 -4.32
CA GLN A 222 9.44 11.50 -5.79
C GLN A 222 10.35 12.59 -6.37
N LEU A 223 10.44 13.75 -5.72
CA LEU A 223 11.34 14.83 -6.11
C LEU A 223 12.81 14.53 -5.77
N ASP A 224 13.04 13.84 -4.66
CA ASP A 224 14.37 13.55 -4.13
C ASP A 224 14.34 12.22 -3.34
N SER A 225 14.63 11.12 -4.04
CA SER A 225 14.51 9.76 -3.50
C SER A 225 15.49 9.44 -2.37
N ASP A 226 16.56 10.23 -2.22
CA ASP A 226 17.60 10.01 -1.21
C ASP A 226 17.06 10.19 0.23
N ILE A 227 15.90 10.84 0.37
CA ILE A 227 15.26 11.17 1.64
C ILE A 227 14.57 9.95 2.26
N LEU A 228 14.13 8.98 1.44
CA LEU A 228 13.30 7.85 1.86
C LEU A 228 13.90 7.07 3.06
N LYS A 229 15.23 7.03 3.17
CA LYS A 229 15.94 6.34 4.25
C LYS A 229 15.88 7.05 5.62
N TYR A 230 15.41 8.29 5.68
CA TYR A 230 15.40 9.12 6.90
C TYR A 230 14.01 9.51 7.40
N ILE A 231 12.94 9.27 6.63
CA ILE A 231 11.60 9.80 6.93
C ILE A 231 11.02 9.32 8.27
N ASP A 232 11.51 8.21 8.82
CA ASP A 232 11.12 7.62 10.10
C ASP A 232 12.02 8.05 11.28
N SER A 233 12.98 8.96 11.05
CA SER A 233 13.85 9.51 12.10
C SER A 233 13.03 10.24 13.18
N PRO A 234 13.43 10.18 14.46
CA PRO A 234 12.64 10.75 15.55
C PRO A 234 12.50 12.27 15.44
N VAL A 235 11.45 12.80 16.09
CA VAL A 235 11.29 14.25 16.28
C VAL A 235 12.53 14.81 17.00
N GLY A 236 12.95 16.00 16.60
CA GLY A 236 14.18 16.66 17.03
C GLY A 236 15.41 16.33 16.16
N THR A 237 15.26 15.54 15.11
CA THR A 237 16.38 15.22 14.20
C THR A 237 16.50 16.26 13.09
N ALA A 238 17.71 16.73 12.84
CA ALA A 238 18.07 17.54 11.68
C ALA A 238 19.16 16.83 10.87
N PHE A 239 19.09 16.94 9.54
CA PHE A 239 20.05 16.38 8.61
C PHE A 239 20.51 17.42 7.60
N ILE A 240 21.79 17.36 7.26
CA ILE A 240 22.39 18.09 6.15
C ILE A 240 22.82 17.12 5.06
N ARG A 241 22.63 17.49 3.79
CA ARG A 241 23.19 16.78 2.65
C ARG A 241 24.69 17.00 2.62
N VAL A 242 25.47 15.94 2.45
CA VAL A 242 26.94 15.97 2.42
C VAL A 242 27.52 15.56 1.06
N SER A 243 26.71 14.95 0.20
CA SER A 243 27.05 14.55 -1.17
C SER A 243 25.79 14.50 -2.06
N SER A 244 25.94 14.14 -3.33
CA SER A 244 24.82 14.01 -4.27
C SER A 244 23.70 13.07 -3.79
N ASN A 245 23.94 12.16 -2.84
CA ASN A 245 22.99 11.13 -2.40
C ASN A 245 23.04 10.77 -0.90
N GLU A 246 23.84 11.47 -0.10
CA GLU A 246 23.98 11.19 1.33
C GLU A 246 23.69 12.40 2.21
N PHE A 247 23.10 12.08 3.37
CA PHE A 247 22.87 13.02 4.47
C PHE A 247 23.53 12.51 5.75
N GLU A 248 23.91 13.46 6.59
CA GLU A 248 24.38 13.23 7.95
C GLU A 248 23.58 14.06 8.94
N ILE A 249 23.56 13.66 10.22
CA ILE A 249 22.97 14.47 11.29
C ILE A 249 23.69 15.82 11.37
N ASP A 250 22.92 16.89 11.44
CA ASP A 250 23.47 18.23 11.60
C ASP A 250 24.03 18.42 13.00
N ASN A 251 25.36 18.56 13.07
CA ASN A 251 26.09 18.90 14.29
C ASN A 251 26.67 20.32 14.22
N SER A 252 26.17 21.17 13.31
CA SER A 252 26.58 22.57 13.09
C SER A 252 28.06 22.78 12.70
N ASN A 253 28.74 21.70 12.27
CA ASN A 253 30.19 21.70 12.01
C ASN A 253 30.55 21.54 10.51
N LYS A 254 29.56 21.29 9.65
CA LYS A 254 29.75 21.01 8.23
C LYS A 254 28.89 21.95 7.39
N LYS A 255 29.38 22.25 6.19
CA LYS A 255 28.59 23.00 5.20
C LYS A 255 27.62 22.06 4.51
N ILE A 256 26.44 22.57 4.18
CA ILE A 256 25.45 21.86 3.38
C ILE A 256 25.97 21.72 1.95
N TYR A 257 25.93 20.51 1.41
CA TYR A 257 26.11 20.25 -0.01
C TYR A 257 24.84 20.64 -0.76
N VAL A 258 24.94 21.62 -1.65
CA VAL A 258 23.81 22.18 -2.40
C VAL A 258 23.96 21.83 -3.87
N GLU A 259 22.91 21.27 -4.47
CA GLU A 259 22.92 20.77 -5.85
C GLU A 259 21.55 21.02 -6.52
N LYS A 260 21.56 21.38 -7.81
CA LYS A 260 20.34 21.42 -8.63
C LYS A 260 20.08 20.06 -9.28
N ARG A 261 18.80 19.71 -9.42
CA ARG A 261 18.35 18.50 -10.12
C ARG A 261 18.52 18.62 -11.63
#